data_AF-A0A7J9DJR3-F1
#
_entry.id   AF-A0A7J9DJR3-F1
#
_cell.length_a   1.000
_cell.length_b   1.000
_cell.length_c   1.000
_cell.angle_alpha   90.00
_cell.angle_beta   90.00
_cell.angle_gamma   90.00
#
_symmetry.space_group_name_H-M   'P 1'
#
loop_
_entity.id
_entity.type
_entity.pdbx_description
1 polymer ?
#
loop_
_entity_poly.entity_id
_entity_poly.type
_entity_poly.pdbx_seq_one_letter_code
_entity_poly.pdbx_strand_id
1 'polypeptide(L)'
;MANFLIGEGGDDTRSTEDRNTKKVIFKEHNGDVAIDMVVDLDPILTLSSKDKLLGKGVADFGEVVVGFDGGSDPRTIPLIAAKPTSILTVPSIFERTQLPADDGNEFDLRDLGDVEFIKVAFSYNVLNLAAVDSESSIGLGFETNRAGHRCSRSAMVWSLVGLLLMLQLYSFASRRNVVRGDIQLHVSRHPLVRELEQVEEENIQVPPPKKKKSPHAAKRRRKRSATLIDEFLDENSQIRHVFFPDMKSAVDPVKGVENGSHHYYPGKIWLDTEGNPIQAHGGGMLYDERSNTYYWYGEYKDGPTYRAHKRGAARVDVIGVGCYSSKDLWTWKNQGIVLAAEQINETHDLHKSNVLERPKVVFNEKTGKYVMWMHIDDANYTKASVGIAISDYPTGPFEYLHSQRPHGFDSRDMTIFKDDDGVVYLIYSSQDNSELHIGPLTSDYLDVQPDMRRILIGQHREAPALFKYQGTYYMITSGCTGWAPNEALAHAAESIMGPWETMGNPCIGGNKMFRLATFFAQSTFVVPLPGIPGSYIFMADRWNPAELRNSRYVWLPLIVGGPPDRPLEYNFGFPPWPRVSIYWHKKWRLPSSWK
;
A
#
# COMPACT_ATOMS: atom_id res chain seq x y z
N MET A 1 -22.47 49.71 -18.51
CA MET A 1 -23.34 49.52 -19.68
C MET A 1 -22.49 49.04 -20.85
N ALA A 2 -22.77 47.84 -21.37
CA ALA A 2 -22.61 47.45 -22.77
C ALA A 2 -23.27 46.07 -22.92
N ASN A 3 -24.20 45.97 -23.86
CA ASN A 3 -25.15 44.87 -24.03
C ASN A 3 -24.51 43.63 -24.68
N PHE A 4 -25.05 42.46 -24.33
CA PHE A 4 -24.87 41.23 -25.11
C PHE A 4 -25.82 41.27 -26.30
N LEU A 5 -25.28 41.10 -27.52
CA LEU A 5 -26.05 40.74 -28.70
C LEU A 5 -25.70 39.30 -29.06
N ILE A 6 -26.73 38.45 -29.12
CA ILE A 6 -26.67 37.11 -29.69
C ILE A 6 -27.07 37.26 -31.16
N GLY A 7 -26.16 36.96 -32.08
CA GLY A 7 -26.44 36.85 -33.50
C GLY A 7 -26.48 35.37 -33.90
N GLU A 8 -27.63 34.91 -34.40
CA GLU A 8 -27.75 33.68 -35.18
C GLU A 8 -27.46 33.94 -36.65
N GLY A 9 -26.69 33.05 -37.27
CA GLY A 9 -26.46 32.90 -38.71
C GLY A 9 -25.42 31.78 -38.85
N GLY A 10 -25.67 30.63 -39.46
CA GLY A 10 -26.52 30.34 -40.60
C GLY A 10 -25.61 30.13 -41.81
N ASP A 11 -25.10 28.90 -41.98
CA ASP A 11 -25.25 28.06 -43.18
C ASP A 11 -24.08 27.06 -43.39
N ASP A 12 -24.43 25.97 -44.06
CA ASP A 12 -23.85 24.63 -44.17
C ASP A 12 -22.35 24.45 -44.43
N THR A 13 -21.72 23.50 -43.71
CA THR A 13 -21.08 22.30 -44.29
C THR A 13 -20.74 21.28 -43.19
N ARG A 14 -21.21 20.04 -43.37
CA ARG A 14 -21.05 18.92 -42.43
C ARG A 14 -19.65 18.31 -42.48
N SER A 15 -18.92 18.36 -41.37
CA SER A 15 -18.02 17.29 -40.91
C SER A 15 -18.34 16.98 -39.44
N THR A 16 -18.48 15.70 -39.12
CA THR A 16 -18.88 15.21 -37.80
C THR A 16 -17.69 15.18 -36.84
N GLU A 17 -17.59 16.20 -35.98
CA GLU A 17 -16.74 16.22 -34.78
C GLU A 17 -17.58 16.50 -33.52
N ASP A 18 -17.02 16.05 -32.40
CA ASP A 18 -17.63 15.76 -31.11
C ASP A 18 -18.29 16.98 -30.42
N ARG A 19 -19.40 16.73 -29.71
CA ARG A 19 -20.35 17.76 -29.26
C ARG A 19 -20.07 18.36 -27.88
N ASN A 20 -18.82 18.41 -27.40
CA ASN A 20 -18.51 18.88 -26.04
C ASN A 20 -17.34 19.89 -25.88
N THR A 21 -16.79 20.46 -26.96
CA THR A 21 -15.71 21.44 -26.86
C THR A 21 -16.24 22.88 -26.94
N LYS A 22 -16.12 23.65 -25.84
CA LYS A 22 -16.20 25.12 -25.88
C LYS A 22 -14.80 25.72 -25.91
N LYS A 23 -14.49 26.48 -26.96
CA LYS A 23 -13.23 27.21 -27.14
C LYS A 23 -13.33 28.56 -26.43
N VAL A 24 -12.40 28.88 -25.52
CA VAL A 24 -12.26 30.22 -24.94
C VAL A 24 -10.95 30.80 -25.45
N ILE A 25 -11.01 31.97 -26.10
CA ILE A 25 -9.84 32.68 -26.64
C ILE A 25 -9.58 33.90 -25.76
N PHE A 26 -8.38 33.98 -25.18
CA PHE A 26 -7.90 35.19 -24.52
C PHE A 26 -7.08 36.01 -25.52
N LYS A 27 -7.37 37.31 -25.64
CA LYS A 27 -6.52 38.25 -26.38
C LYS A 27 -5.76 39.09 -25.37
N GLU A 28 -4.45 38.95 -25.34
CA GLU A 28 -3.55 39.92 -24.71
C GLU A 28 -2.68 40.58 -25.79
N HIS A 29 -2.37 41.85 -25.58
CA HIS A 29 -1.63 42.66 -26.53
C HIS A 29 -0.17 42.19 -26.58
N ASN A 30 0.23 41.63 -27.72
CA ASN A 30 1.56 41.14 -28.11
C ASN A 30 1.89 39.66 -27.77
N GLY A 31 1.50 38.76 -28.67
CA GLY A 31 2.12 37.44 -28.86
C GLY A 31 1.16 36.26 -28.61
N ASP A 32 0.74 35.59 -29.68
CA ASP A 32 -0.19 34.46 -29.62
C ASP A 32 0.45 33.20 -29.02
N VAL A 33 -0.09 32.69 -27.91
CA VAL A 33 0.15 31.33 -27.41
C VAL A 33 -1.20 30.62 -27.31
N ALA A 34 -1.42 29.60 -28.13
CA ALA A 34 -2.59 28.72 -28.02
C ALA A 34 -2.25 27.56 -27.09
N ILE A 35 -3.01 27.38 -26.01
CA ILE A 35 -2.97 26.19 -25.16
C ILE A 35 -4.31 25.46 -25.36
N ASP A 36 -4.26 24.24 -25.88
CA ASP A 36 -5.43 23.35 -25.92
C ASP A 36 -5.62 22.71 -24.53
N MET A 37 -6.71 23.05 -23.83
CA MET A 37 -7.17 22.31 -22.66
C MET A 37 -8.38 21.46 -23.02
N VAL A 38 -8.27 20.14 -22.79
CA VAL A 38 -9.40 19.22 -22.78
C VAL A 38 -9.89 19.13 -21.34
N VAL A 39 -11.13 19.58 -21.09
CA VAL A 39 -11.80 19.39 -19.80
C VAL A 39 -12.73 18.20 -19.95
N ASP A 40 -12.35 17.07 -19.35
CA ASP A 40 -13.20 15.88 -19.27
C ASP A 40 -14.11 16.00 -18.04
N LEU A 41 -15.42 16.13 -18.26
CA LEU A 41 -16.42 16.11 -17.20
C LEU A 41 -17.08 14.74 -17.20
N ASP A 42 -16.60 13.85 -16.33
CA ASP A 42 -17.21 12.54 -16.15
C ASP A 42 -18.61 12.67 -15.49
N PRO A 43 -19.63 11.93 -15.99
CA PRO A 43 -20.99 12.03 -15.48
C PRO A 43 -21.18 11.18 -14.21
N ILE A 44 -21.69 11.84 -13.16
CA ILE A 44 -22.15 11.24 -11.91
C ILE A 44 -23.13 10.08 -12.16
N LEU A 45 -22.79 8.90 -11.66
CA LEU A 45 -23.65 7.72 -11.62
C LEU A 45 -24.82 7.92 -10.63
N THR A 46 -26.02 8.02 -11.17
CA THR A 46 -27.29 7.86 -10.48
C THR A 46 -27.44 6.46 -9.88
N LEU A 47 -27.50 6.37 -8.54
CA LEU A 47 -27.95 5.19 -7.82
C LEU A 47 -29.49 5.12 -7.83
N SER A 48 -30.03 4.06 -8.43
CA SER A 48 -31.44 3.67 -8.35
C SER A 48 -31.64 2.80 -7.10
N SER A 49 -32.14 3.40 -6.03
CA SER A 49 -32.61 2.70 -4.84
C SER A 49 -34.13 2.61 -4.85
N LYS A 50 -34.67 1.42 -5.18
CA LYS A 50 -36.03 1.03 -4.81
C LYS A 50 -35.95 -0.18 -3.88
N ASP A 51 -36.71 -0.06 -2.79
CA ASP A 51 -37.14 -1.08 -1.84
C ASP A 51 -36.13 -1.54 -0.77
N LYS A 52 -36.17 -0.87 0.40
CA LYS A 52 -36.72 -1.44 1.67
C LYS A 52 -36.29 -0.58 2.87
N LEU A 53 -37.19 0.27 3.35
CA LEU A 53 -37.19 0.75 4.74
C LEU A 53 -38.65 0.79 5.21
N LEU A 54 -39.08 -0.32 5.80
CA LEU A 54 -40.24 -0.40 6.69
C LEU A 54 -39.69 -0.61 8.10
N GLY A 55 -40.08 0.25 9.03
CA GLY A 55 -39.82 0.08 10.46
C GLY A 55 -38.93 1.16 11.09
N LYS A 56 -39.40 2.41 11.15
CA LYS A 56 -38.96 3.36 12.19
C LYS A 56 -39.99 3.36 13.31
N GLY A 57 -39.52 3.12 14.53
CA GLY A 57 -40.15 3.58 15.75
C GLY A 57 -39.17 4.50 16.48
N VAL A 58 -39.74 5.56 17.09
CA VAL A 58 -39.12 6.48 18.09
C VAL A 58 -38.15 7.53 17.53
N ALA A 59 -38.06 8.78 17.98
CA ALA A 59 -38.99 9.84 18.44
C ALA A 59 -38.14 11.14 18.55
N ASP A 60 -38.76 12.28 18.22
CA ASP A 60 -38.52 13.66 18.70
C ASP A 60 -37.24 14.51 18.43
N PHE A 61 -37.57 15.82 18.44
CA PHE A 61 -36.80 17.08 18.36
C PHE A 61 -36.36 17.54 16.95
N GLY A 62 -36.70 18.72 16.44
CA GLY A 62 -37.55 19.84 16.87
C GLY A 62 -37.42 20.98 15.83
N GLU A 63 -38.52 21.64 15.46
CA GLU A 63 -38.60 22.72 14.47
C GLU A 63 -37.94 24.04 14.95
N VAL A 64 -37.27 24.74 14.02
CA VAL A 64 -37.26 26.21 13.98
C VAL A 64 -37.50 26.66 12.54
N VAL A 65 -38.63 27.34 12.34
CA VAL A 65 -39.03 28.04 11.12
C VAL A 65 -38.74 29.53 11.30
N VAL A 66 -38.10 30.18 10.33
CA VAL A 66 -38.20 31.64 10.14
C VAL A 66 -38.34 31.94 8.64
N GLY A 67 -39.48 32.51 8.27
CA GLY A 67 -39.80 32.97 6.92
C GLY A 67 -39.41 34.42 6.67
N PHE A 68 -39.37 34.80 5.39
CA PHE A 68 -39.19 36.16 4.89
C PHE A 68 -40.34 36.54 3.95
N ASP A 69 -40.88 37.74 4.14
CA ASP A 69 -41.52 38.62 3.15
C ASP A 69 -41.80 39.93 3.92
N GLY A 70 -41.62 41.17 3.45
CA GLY A 70 -41.48 41.80 2.12
C GLY A 70 -42.14 43.18 2.29
N GLY A 71 -41.40 44.29 2.38
CA GLY A 71 -41.24 45.24 1.27
C GLY A 71 -41.92 46.60 1.54
N SER A 72 -41.15 47.70 1.55
CA SER A 72 -41.48 49.03 0.96
C SER A 72 -40.34 50.04 1.17
N ASP A 73 -39.72 50.44 0.06
CA ASP A 73 -38.67 51.45 -0.18
C ASP A 73 -39.30 52.87 -0.35
N PRO A 74 -38.61 54.02 -0.62
CA PRO A 74 -37.22 54.47 -0.37
C PRO A 74 -37.14 55.82 0.35
N ARG A 75 -36.01 56.08 1.05
CA ARG A 75 -35.31 57.40 1.09
C ARG A 75 -34.06 57.34 1.98
N THR A 76 -32.97 56.77 1.48
CA THR A 76 -31.58 57.27 1.53
C THR A 76 -30.61 56.16 1.15
N ILE A 77 -29.76 56.44 0.15
CA ILE A 77 -28.64 55.60 -0.28
C ILE A 77 -27.44 55.91 0.61
N PRO A 78 -26.71 54.90 1.09
CA PRO A 78 -25.28 54.91 0.82
C PRO A 78 -24.77 53.56 0.31
N LEU A 79 -24.03 53.66 -0.80
CA LEU A 79 -22.82 52.91 -1.15
C LEU A 79 -22.49 51.69 -0.29
N ILE A 80 -22.62 50.49 -0.86
CA ILE A 80 -21.78 49.34 -0.48
C ILE A 80 -20.95 48.97 -1.70
N ALA A 81 -19.68 49.34 -1.61
CA ALA A 81 -18.63 48.94 -2.53
C ALA A 81 -18.37 47.43 -2.39
N ALA A 82 -18.12 46.78 -3.53
CA ALA A 82 -17.66 45.40 -3.60
C ALA A 82 -16.13 45.33 -3.75
N LYS A 83 -15.57 44.24 -3.19
CA LYS A 83 -14.19 43.66 -3.27
C LYS A 83 -13.17 44.12 -2.20
N PRO A 84 -12.10 43.34 -1.92
CA PRO A 84 -11.97 41.86 -1.84
C PRO A 84 -11.14 41.37 -0.61
N THR A 85 -11.07 40.04 -0.41
CA THR A 85 -9.99 39.24 0.23
C THR A 85 -9.60 39.43 1.71
N SER A 86 -9.74 38.37 2.52
CA SER A 86 -8.74 37.76 3.45
C SER A 86 -9.44 36.64 4.26
N ILE A 87 -9.04 35.36 4.17
CA ILE A 87 -8.00 34.66 4.98
C ILE A 87 -8.15 34.92 6.49
N LEU A 88 -8.53 33.89 7.25
CA LEU A 88 -8.35 33.63 8.70
C LEU A 88 -9.31 32.47 9.06
N THR A 89 -9.04 31.46 9.88
CA THR A 89 -7.86 30.91 10.59
C THR A 89 -8.36 29.64 11.29
N VAL A 90 -7.49 28.66 11.48
CA VAL A 90 -7.71 27.52 12.39
C VAL A 90 -7.20 27.92 13.79
N PRO A 91 -7.90 27.60 14.90
CA PRO A 91 -7.66 28.21 16.21
C PRO A 91 -6.44 27.65 16.94
N SER A 92 -5.70 28.55 17.59
CA SER A 92 -4.64 28.27 18.57
C SER A 92 -5.24 27.98 19.95
N ILE A 93 -4.93 26.80 20.50
CA ILE A 93 -5.06 26.50 21.93
C ILE A 93 -3.68 26.72 22.55
N PHE A 94 -3.57 27.70 23.44
CA PHE A 94 -2.57 27.74 24.50
C PHE A 94 -3.24 28.32 25.75
N GLU A 95 -3.35 27.51 26.79
CA GLU A 95 -3.78 27.91 28.12
C GLU A 95 -2.80 28.91 28.73
N ARG A 96 -3.37 29.94 29.39
CA ARG A 96 -2.65 30.89 30.24
C ARG A 96 -2.18 30.20 31.52
N THR A 97 -0.88 30.08 31.70
CA THR A 97 -0.27 30.07 33.04
C THR A 97 0.24 31.47 33.35
N GLN A 98 -0.33 32.09 34.39
CA GLN A 98 0.19 33.30 35.01
C GLN A 98 1.49 32.97 35.77
N LEU A 99 2.55 33.75 35.58
CA LEU A 99 3.70 33.79 36.48
C LEU A 99 3.73 35.14 37.22
N PRO A 100 4.04 35.16 38.53
CA PRO A 100 4.24 36.38 39.29
C PRO A 100 5.66 36.94 39.14
N ALA A 101 5.81 38.18 39.59
CA ALA A 101 6.99 39.04 39.49
C ALA A 101 8.22 38.55 40.27
N ASP A 102 9.38 39.05 39.80
CA ASP A 102 10.67 39.28 40.48
C ASP A 102 11.13 38.26 41.53
N ASP A 103 12.20 37.54 41.20
CA ASP A 103 13.45 37.61 41.96
C ASP A 103 14.58 36.98 41.14
N GLY A 104 15.71 37.70 41.07
CA GLY A 104 16.87 37.31 40.28
C GLY A 104 17.46 35.98 40.76
N ASN A 105 17.47 34.99 39.86
CA ASN A 105 18.44 33.90 39.86
C ASN A 105 18.61 33.35 38.44
N GLU A 106 19.85 33.01 38.14
CA GLU A 106 20.42 32.54 36.87
C GLU A 106 19.75 31.24 36.39
N PHE A 107 19.22 31.21 35.16
CA PHE A 107 18.66 30.00 34.53
C PHE A 107 19.76 29.25 33.78
N ASP A 108 20.10 28.03 34.23
CA ASP A 108 21.08 27.15 33.60
C ASP A 108 20.46 26.44 32.38
N LEU A 109 21.04 26.64 31.19
CA LEU A 109 20.53 26.17 29.89
C LEU A 109 21.01 24.77 29.51
N ARG A 110 21.14 23.85 30.48
CA ARG A 110 21.69 22.50 30.23
C ARG A 110 20.66 21.38 30.01
N ASP A 111 19.35 21.66 30.11
CA ASP A 111 18.31 20.61 30.05
C ASP A 111 17.32 20.74 28.87
N LEU A 112 17.64 21.51 27.82
CA LEU A 112 16.83 21.55 26.59
C LEU A 112 17.53 20.76 25.47
N GLY A 113 16.93 19.64 25.08
CA GLY A 113 17.41 18.80 23.98
C GLY A 113 17.46 19.58 22.65
N ASP A 114 18.46 19.23 21.83
CA ASP A 114 18.92 19.95 20.63
C ASP A 114 17.84 20.35 19.59
N VAL A 115 16.65 19.75 19.64
CA VAL A 115 15.55 20.01 18.70
C VAL A 115 14.72 21.25 19.07
N GLU A 116 14.58 21.57 20.37
CA GLU A 116 13.83 22.77 20.80
C GLU A 116 14.66 24.05 20.65
N PHE A 117 15.98 23.96 20.82
CA PHE A 117 16.90 25.10 20.66
C PHE A 117 16.86 25.67 19.22
N ILE A 118 16.69 24.80 18.22
CA ILE A 118 16.61 25.19 16.80
C ILE A 118 15.29 25.90 16.48
N LYS A 119 14.17 25.51 17.11
CA LYS A 119 12.86 26.13 16.88
C LYS A 119 12.75 27.54 17.47
N VAL A 120 13.35 27.78 18.63
CA VAL A 120 13.38 29.10 19.27
C VAL A 120 14.26 30.08 18.49
N ALA A 121 15.43 29.63 18.01
CA ALA A 121 16.35 30.46 17.22
C ALA A 121 15.78 30.87 15.84
N PHE A 122 15.01 30.00 15.20
CA PHE A 122 14.36 30.32 13.91
C PHE A 122 13.24 31.35 14.06
N SER A 123 12.46 31.28 15.14
CA SER A 123 11.34 32.21 15.38
C SER A 123 11.82 33.63 15.68
N TYR A 124 12.97 33.78 16.35
CA TYR A 124 13.54 35.09 16.69
C TYR A 124 14.21 35.80 15.50
N ASN A 125 14.77 35.07 14.53
CA ASN A 125 15.43 35.65 13.35
C ASN A 125 14.45 36.05 12.25
N VAL A 126 13.31 35.37 12.11
CA VAL A 126 12.29 35.71 11.10
C VAL A 126 11.54 36.99 11.45
N LEU A 127 11.36 37.30 12.75
CA LEU A 127 10.71 38.53 13.20
C LEU A 127 11.56 39.80 13.01
N ASN A 128 12.89 39.70 12.99
CA ASN A 128 13.77 40.86 12.80
C ASN A 128 14.07 41.20 11.32
N LEU A 129 13.89 40.25 10.40
CA LEU A 129 14.05 40.50 8.96
C LEU A 129 12.81 41.13 8.30
N ALA A 130 11.66 41.18 8.99
CA ALA A 130 10.42 41.78 8.48
C ALA A 130 10.22 43.25 8.86
N ALA A 131 11.15 43.87 9.59
CA ALA A 131 11.00 45.25 10.11
C ALA A 131 11.91 46.29 9.44
N VAL A 132 12.58 45.96 8.33
CA VAL A 132 13.44 46.90 7.59
C VAL A 132 12.99 46.93 6.13
N ASP A 133 11.89 47.63 5.85
CA ASP A 133 11.64 48.33 4.58
C ASP A 133 10.26 48.99 4.60
N SER A 134 10.19 50.24 5.04
CA SER A 134 9.34 51.29 4.46
C SER A 134 9.52 52.61 5.21
N GLU A 135 9.45 53.70 4.43
CA GLU A 135 9.49 55.12 4.81
C GLU A 135 10.88 55.80 4.89
N SER A 136 11.29 56.40 3.77
CA SER A 136 11.50 57.86 3.73
C SER A 136 11.52 58.40 2.30
N SER A 137 10.68 59.41 2.05
CA SER A 137 10.67 60.25 0.84
C SER A 137 11.20 61.65 1.18
N ILE A 138 12.26 62.04 0.46
CA ILE A 138 12.66 63.37 -0.04
C ILE A 138 12.74 64.55 0.96
N GLY A 139 13.97 65.04 1.15
CA GLY A 139 14.29 66.39 1.61
C GLY A 139 15.78 66.73 1.45
N LEU A 140 16.10 67.73 0.63
CA LEU A 140 17.45 68.24 0.33
C LEU A 140 18.19 68.80 1.55
N GLY A 141 19.51 68.60 1.60
CA GLY A 141 20.43 69.38 2.45
C GLY A 141 21.86 68.86 2.41
N PHE A 142 22.76 69.62 1.78
CA PHE A 142 24.22 69.41 1.83
C PHE A 142 24.73 69.59 3.26
N GLU A 143 25.50 68.65 3.79
CA GLU A 143 26.68 68.96 4.60
C GLU A 143 27.62 67.76 4.72
N THR A 144 28.91 68.02 4.49
CA THR A 144 30.00 67.06 4.55
C THR A 144 30.36 66.69 5.99
N ASN A 145 30.53 65.41 6.32
CA ASN A 145 31.47 65.02 7.37
C ASN A 145 32.00 63.59 7.21
N ARG A 146 33.33 63.46 7.29
CA ARG A 146 34.09 62.21 7.37
C ARG A 146 33.90 61.58 8.76
N ALA A 147 33.59 60.28 8.82
CA ALA A 147 33.89 59.46 10.00
C ALA A 147 34.09 57.98 9.62
N GLY A 148 35.14 57.38 10.18
CA GLY A 148 35.73 56.12 9.72
C GLY A 148 34.98 54.83 10.05
N HIS A 149 35.26 53.82 9.23
CA HIS A 149 34.79 52.45 9.39
C HIS A 149 35.43 51.78 10.63
N ARG A 150 34.66 51.62 11.70
CA ARG A 150 34.89 50.56 12.69
C ARG A 150 33.96 49.40 12.35
N CYS A 151 34.52 48.36 11.73
CA CYS A 151 33.82 47.10 11.52
C CYS A 151 33.48 46.50 12.90
N SER A 152 32.19 46.41 13.22
CA SER A 152 31.73 45.90 14.52
C SER A 152 32.22 44.48 14.73
N ARG A 153 32.98 44.25 15.81
CA ARG A 153 33.46 42.92 16.20
C ARG A 153 32.32 41.91 16.35
N SER A 154 31.09 42.35 16.64
CA SER A 154 29.94 41.44 16.70
C SER A 154 29.53 40.91 15.33
N ALA A 155 29.61 41.73 14.27
CA ALA A 155 29.25 41.30 12.91
C ALA A 155 30.21 40.22 12.38
N MET A 156 31.50 40.31 12.73
CA MET A 156 32.48 39.28 12.38
C MET A 156 32.24 37.96 13.13
N VAL A 157 31.89 38.02 14.41
CA VAL A 157 31.61 36.82 15.22
C VAL A 157 30.36 36.11 14.71
N TRP A 158 29.26 36.84 14.46
CA TRP A 158 28.03 36.25 13.93
C TRP A 158 28.17 35.72 12.50
N SER A 159 28.99 36.37 11.66
CA SER A 159 29.33 35.83 10.34
C SER A 159 30.12 34.53 10.43
N LEU A 160 31.02 34.39 11.41
CA LEU A 160 31.79 33.17 11.63
C LEU A 160 30.90 32.01 12.12
N VAL A 161 29.94 32.30 13.01
CA VAL A 161 28.96 31.32 13.49
C VAL A 161 28.04 30.87 12.35
N GLY A 162 27.56 31.80 11.52
CA GLY A 162 26.79 31.48 10.32
C GLY A 162 27.57 30.60 9.33
N LEU A 163 28.86 30.88 9.12
CA LEU A 163 29.73 30.07 8.27
C LEU A 163 29.93 28.67 8.84
N LEU A 164 30.12 28.52 10.16
CA LEU A 164 30.26 27.23 10.82
C LEU A 164 28.98 26.39 10.74
N LEU A 165 27.81 27.00 10.93
CA LEU A 165 26.52 26.32 10.77
C LEU A 165 26.29 25.88 9.32
N MET A 166 26.63 26.73 8.35
CA MET A 166 26.58 26.37 6.93
C MET A 166 27.54 25.24 6.58
N LEU A 167 28.74 25.21 7.16
CA LEU A 167 29.70 24.11 6.97
C LEU A 167 29.22 22.81 7.62
N GLN A 168 28.55 22.86 8.78
CA GLN A 168 27.97 21.67 9.39
C GLN A 168 26.76 21.14 8.62
N LEU A 169 25.86 22.03 8.15
CA LEU A 169 24.75 21.67 7.28
C LEU A 169 25.25 21.12 5.94
N TYR A 170 26.30 21.72 5.36
CA TYR A 170 26.94 21.22 4.15
C TYR A 170 27.62 19.87 4.39
N SER A 171 28.30 19.66 5.52
CA SER A 171 28.91 18.37 5.87
C SER A 171 27.84 17.29 6.08
N PHE A 172 26.71 17.63 6.71
CA PHE A 172 25.59 16.71 6.90
C PHE A 172 24.90 16.38 5.57
N ALA A 173 24.60 17.38 4.74
CA ALA A 173 24.04 17.19 3.40
C ALA A 173 25.01 16.43 2.48
N SER A 174 26.31 16.71 2.55
CA SER A 174 27.36 16.00 1.80
C SER A 174 27.50 14.56 2.25
N ARG A 175 27.45 14.25 3.56
CA ARG A 175 27.44 12.86 4.06
C ARG A 175 26.20 12.10 3.56
N ARG A 176 25.03 12.74 3.57
CA ARG A 176 23.78 12.15 3.05
C ARG A 176 23.86 11.93 1.54
N ASN A 177 24.46 12.84 0.79
CA ASN A 177 24.66 12.72 -0.66
C ASN A 177 25.75 11.71 -1.05
N VAL A 178 26.81 11.54 -0.25
CA VAL A 178 27.84 10.51 -0.48
C VAL A 178 27.25 9.12 -0.21
N VAL A 179 26.51 8.94 0.89
CA VAL A 179 25.78 7.69 1.15
C VAL A 179 24.79 7.39 0.01
N ARG A 180 24.05 8.39 -0.47
CA ARG A 180 23.12 8.24 -1.60
C ARG A 180 23.83 7.95 -2.94
N GLY A 181 24.98 8.57 -3.18
CA GLY A 181 25.81 8.39 -4.37
C GLY A 181 26.49 7.02 -4.42
N ASP A 182 27.00 6.54 -3.30
CA ASP A 182 27.56 5.19 -3.16
C ASP A 182 26.46 4.13 -3.31
N ILE A 183 25.25 4.36 -2.78
CA ILE A 183 24.09 3.48 -2.99
C ILE A 183 23.71 3.40 -4.48
N GLN A 184 23.68 4.53 -5.19
CA GLN A 184 23.33 4.56 -6.62
C GLN A 184 24.39 3.86 -7.49
N LEU A 185 25.67 3.97 -7.11
CA LEU A 185 26.79 3.27 -7.74
C LEU A 185 26.85 1.78 -7.41
N HIS A 186 26.35 1.36 -6.24
CA HIS A 186 26.34 -0.04 -5.83
C HIS A 186 25.16 -0.82 -6.40
N VAL A 187 23.97 -0.22 -6.48
CA VAL A 187 22.76 -0.82 -7.08
C VAL A 187 22.90 -1.00 -8.60
N SER A 188 23.50 -0.01 -9.30
CA SER A 188 23.76 -0.09 -10.75
C SER A 188 24.86 -1.10 -11.13
N ARG A 189 25.62 -1.62 -10.15
CA ARG A 189 26.64 -2.66 -10.33
C ARG A 189 26.20 -4.04 -9.82
N HIS A 190 24.98 -4.18 -9.30
CA HIS A 190 24.54 -5.45 -8.73
C HIS A 190 24.30 -6.50 -9.85
N PRO A 191 25.00 -7.65 -9.85
CA PRO A 191 24.89 -8.67 -10.92
C PRO A 191 23.47 -9.20 -11.13
N LEU A 192 22.64 -9.19 -10.08
CA LEU A 192 21.19 -9.47 -10.16
C LEU A 192 20.49 -8.62 -11.22
N VAL A 193 20.74 -7.32 -11.27
CA VAL A 193 20.02 -6.43 -12.17
C VAL A 193 20.37 -6.77 -13.63
N ARG A 194 21.61 -7.18 -13.92
CA ARG A 194 22.02 -7.63 -15.26
C ARG A 194 21.46 -9.01 -15.66
N GLU A 195 21.35 -9.96 -14.73
CA GLU A 195 20.68 -11.25 -15.01
C GLU A 195 19.14 -11.12 -15.07
N LEU A 196 18.56 -10.12 -14.40
CA LEU A 196 17.12 -9.83 -14.35
C LEU A 196 16.66 -8.74 -15.36
N GLU A 197 17.58 -8.14 -16.12
CA GLU A 197 17.29 -7.05 -17.06
C GLU A 197 16.53 -7.53 -18.30
N GLN A 198 16.52 -8.84 -18.58
CA GLN A 198 15.69 -9.40 -19.65
C GLN A 198 14.25 -9.57 -19.16
N VAL A 199 13.56 -8.43 -19.10
CA VAL A 199 12.13 -8.34 -18.82
C VAL A 199 11.38 -9.00 -19.97
N GLU A 200 10.76 -10.15 -19.72
CA GLU A 200 10.05 -10.89 -20.75
C GLU A 200 8.68 -10.26 -21.02
N GLU A 201 8.37 -9.98 -22.28
CA GLU A 201 7.01 -9.68 -22.69
C GLU A 201 6.18 -10.96 -22.75
N GLU A 202 5.03 -10.95 -22.08
CA GLU A 202 4.03 -12.01 -22.18
C GLU A 202 2.91 -11.58 -23.11
N ASN A 203 2.65 -12.38 -24.15
CA ASN A 203 1.60 -12.12 -25.13
C ASN A 203 0.61 -13.28 -25.14
N ILE A 204 -0.34 -13.28 -24.20
CA ILE A 204 -1.49 -14.19 -24.20
C ILE A 204 -2.59 -13.58 -25.07
N GLN A 205 -2.96 -14.27 -26.15
CA GLN A 205 -4.07 -13.87 -27.01
C GLN A 205 -5.39 -14.46 -26.49
N VAL A 206 -6.41 -13.61 -26.37
CA VAL A 206 -7.77 -14.06 -26.04
C VAL A 206 -8.41 -14.70 -27.27
N PRO A 207 -8.95 -15.93 -27.17
CA PRO A 207 -9.62 -16.58 -28.28
C PRO A 207 -10.87 -15.80 -28.72
N PRO A 208 -11.24 -15.84 -30.02
CA PRO A 208 -12.43 -15.15 -30.50
C PRO A 208 -13.71 -15.72 -29.84
N PRO A 209 -14.75 -14.88 -29.62
CA PRO A 209 -15.95 -15.30 -28.90
C PRO A 209 -16.65 -16.48 -29.59
N LYS A 210 -16.95 -17.55 -28.82
CA LYS A 210 -17.62 -18.78 -29.29
C LYS A 210 -18.87 -18.42 -30.13
N LYS A 211 -18.90 -18.81 -31.41
CA LYS A 211 -20.13 -18.77 -32.24
C LYS A 211 -21.10 -19.82 -31.68
N LYS A 212 -22.19 -19.41 -31.02
CA LYS A 212 -23.24 -20.34 -30.58
C LYS A 212 -23.91 -21.00 -31.78
N LYS A 213 -24.07 -22.33 -31.74
CA LYS A 213 -24.76 -23.17 -32.75
C LYS A 213 -26.30 -23.07 -32.74
N SER A 214 -26.91 -21.99 -32.22
CA SER A 214 -28.36 -21.79 -32.40
C SER A 214 -28.75 -20.31 -32.63
N PRO A 215 -29.54 -19.99 -33.67
CA PRO A 215 -29.94 -18.61 -33.98
C PRO A 215 -30.87 -17.98 -32.94
N HIS A 216 -31.60 -18.78 -32.16
CA HIS A 216 -32.71 -18.29 -31.33
C HIS A 216 -32.32 -17.71 -29.97
N ALA A 217 -31.11 -17.97 -29.46
CA ALA A 217 -30.65 -17.41 -28.17
C ALA A 217 -29.84 -16.11 -28.31
N ALA A 218 -29.67 -15.59 -29.54
CA ALA A 218 -28.70 -14.53 -29.85
C ALA A 218 -29.17 -13.09 -29.57
N LYS A 219 -30.44 -12.86 -29.14
CA LYS A 219 -31.03 -11.50 -29.12
C LYS A 219 -31.03 -10.76 -27.76
N ARG A 220 -30.42 -11.26 -26.67
CA ARG A 220 -30.53 -10.60 -25.35
C ARG A 220 -29.26 -10.34 -24.53
N ARG A 221 -28.05 -10.47 -25.08
CA ARG A 221 -26.84 -9.96 -24.40
C ARG A 221 -25.94 -9.26 -25.42
N ARG A 222 -25.69 -7.96 -25.23
CA ARG A 222 -24.56 -7.26 -25.89
C ARG A 222 -23.32 -8.14 -25.69
N LYS A 223 -22.70 -8.58 -26.78
CA LYS A 223 -21.44 -9.34 -26.78
C LYS A 223 -20.35 -8.47 -26.15
N ARG A 224 -20.06 -8.64 -24.86
CA ARG A 224 -18.74 -8.25 -24.34
C ARG A 224 -17.74 -9.27 -24.87
N SER A 225 -16.66 -8.81 -25.48
CA SER A 225 -15.46 -9.63 -25.66
C SER A 225 -15.00 -10.06 -24.27
N ALA A 226 -14.74 -11.35 -24.07
CA ALA A 226 -14.21 -11.85 -22.81
C ALA A 226 -12.86 -11.16 -22.54
N THR A 227 -12.67 -10.66 -21.32
CA THR A 227 -11.37 -10.14 -20.88
C THR A 227 -10.45 -11.29 -20.49
N LEU A 228 -9.14 -11.06 -20.37
CA LEU A 228 -8.22 -12.08 -19.85
C LEU A 228 -8.58 -12.50 -18.41
N ILE A 229 -9.15 -11.60 -17.62
CA ILE A 229 -9.65 -11.91 -16.27
C ILE A 229 -10.87 -12.84 -16.35
N ASP A 230 -11.80 -12.60 -17.29
CA ASP A 230 -12.95 -13.49 -17.50
C ASP A 230 -12.48 -14.90 -17.91
N GLU A 231 -11.50 -15.00 -18.81
CA GLU A 231 -10.91 -16.28 -19.22
C GLU A 231 -10.13 -16.96 -18.09
N PHE A 232 -9.48 -16.19 -17.21
CA PHE A 232 -8.81 -16.71 -16.02
C PHE A 232 -9.80 -17.35 -15.04
N LEU A 233 -10.96 -16.74 -14.86
CA LEU A 233 -12.00 -17.20 -13.93
C LEU A 233 -12.92 -18.28 -14.50
N ASP A 234 -13.04 -18.39 -15.83
CA ASP A 234 -13.84 -19.43 -16.49
C ASP A 234 -13.11 -20.78 -16.48
N GLU A 235 -13.65 -21.74 -15.72
CA GLU A 235 -13.16 -23.13 -15.67
C GLU A 235 -13.18 -23.81 -17.06
N ASN A 236 -14.04 -23.34 -17.97
CA ASN A 236 -14.21 -23.88 -19.32
C ASN A 236 -13.49 -23.03 -20.40
N SER A 237 -12.59 -22.13 -19.99
CA SER A 237 -11.77 -21.33 -20.90
C SER A 237 -10.88 -22.23 -21.78
N GLN A 238 -10.76 -21.87 -23.06
CA GLN A 238 -9.86 -22.57 -23.97
C GLN A 238 -8.38 -22.34 -23.65
N ILE A 239 -8.08 -21.23 -22.97
CA ILE A 239 -6.72 -20.85 -22.55
C ILE A 239 -6.48 -21.10 -21.06
N ARG A 240 -7.36 -21.88 -20.39
CA ARG A 240 -7.21 -22.28 -18.98
C ARG A 240 -5.82 -22.84 -18.67
N HIS A 241 -5.31 -23.68 -19.57
CA HIS A 241 -4.00 -24.34 -19.48
C HIS A 241 -2.81 -23.35 -19.51
N VAL A 242 -3.00 -22.12 -19.98
CA VAL A 242 -1.98 -21.08 -19.96
C VAL A 242 -1.79 -20.53 -18.54
N PHE A 243 -2.89 -20.37 -17.80
CA PHE A 243 -2.86 -19.88 -16.42
C PHE A 243 -2.52 -20.97 -15.40
N PHE A 244 -3.01 -22.19 -15.65
CA PHE A 244 -2.87 -23.36 -14.79
C PHE A 244 -2.40 -24.54 -15.63
N PRO A 245 -1.10 -24.59 -15.98
CA PRO A 245 -0.54 -25.68 -16.75
C PRO A 245 -0.58 -26.99 -15.94
N ASP A 246 -0.59 -28.10 -16.66
CA ASP A 246 -0.81 -29.44 -16.12
C ASP A 246 0.45 -30.05 -15.46
N MET A 247 0.27 -31.24 -14.86
CA MET A 247 1.33 -31.98 -14.16
C MET A 247 2.51 -32.36 -15.06
N LYS A 248 2.36 -32.40 -16.39
CA LYS A 248 3.48 -32.71 -17.30
C LYS A 248 4.52 -31.60 -17.31
N SER A 249 4.11 -30.39 -16.95
CA SER A 249 4.97 -29.22 -16.82
C SER A 249 5.43 -28.95 -15.40
N ALA A 250 5.08 -29.84 -14.45
CA ALA A 250 5.43 -29.67 -13.04
C ALA A 250 6.94 -29.60 -12.84
N VAL A 251 7.32 -28.79 -11.87
CA VAL A 251 8.70 -28.57 -11.48
C VAL A 251 9.01 -29.50 -10.33
N ASP A 252 9.78 -30.55 -10.61
CA ASP A 252 10.34 -31.46 -9.63
C ASP A 252 11.69 -30.88 -9.15
N PRO A 253 11.83 -30.49 -7.87
CA PRO A 253 13.06 -29.90 -7.39
C PRO A 253 14.20 -30.92 -7.24
N VAL A 254 13.90 -32.23 -7.23
CA VAL A 254 14.85 -33.33 -7.06
C VAL A 254 15.31 -33.89 -8.41
N LYS A 255 14.44 -33.87 -9.43
CA LYS A 255 14.78 -34.33 -10.80
C LYS A 255 15.10 -33.14 -11.71
N GLY A 256 16.33 -33.12 -12.25
CA GLY A 256 16.79 -32.05 -13.16
C GLY A 256 18.09 -31.35 -12.74
N VAL A 257 18.88 -31.97 -11.85
CA VAL A 257 20.21 -31.48 -11.43
C VAL A 257 21.27 -31.68 -12.52
N GLU A 258 20.95 -31.47 -13.80
CA GLU A 258 21.95 -31.62 -14.86
C GLU A 258 22.96 -30.45 -14.91
N ASN A 259 22.86 -29.42 -14.07
CA ASN A 259 23.88 -28.35 -13.98
C ASN A 259 23.87 -27.52 -12.66
N GLY A 260 23.27 -28.03 -11.58
CA GLY A 260 23.28 -27.34 -10.27
C GLY A 260 22.53 -25.99 -10.22
N SER A 261 21.75 -25.62 -11.24
CA SER A 261 20.99 -24.36 -11.26
C SER A 261 19.49 -24.56 -11.00
N HIS A 262 19.03 -24.13 -9.83
CA HIS A 262 17.63 -24.15 -9.42
C HIS A 262 16.86 -22.96 -10.00
N HIS A 263 15.75 -23.20 -10.70
CA HIS A 263 15.00 -22.14 -11.39
C HIS A 263 13.52 -22.14 -11.01
N TYR A 264 13.03 -21.02 -10.49
CA TYR A 264 11.61 -20.77 -10.27
C TYR A 264 10.89 -20.61 -11.61
N TYR A 265 9.70 -21.21 -11.70
CA TYR A 265 8.78 -21.08 -12.82
C TYR A 265 7.40 -20.60 -12.30
N PRO A 266 7.20 -19.28 -12.17
CA PRO A 266 5.98 -18.73 -11.59
C PRO A 266 4.71 -19.23 -12.30
N GLY A 267 3.74 -19.71 -11.52
CA GLY A 267 2.47 -20.23 -12.03
C GLY A 267 2.48 -21.70 -12.45
N LYS A 268 3.61 -22.42 -12.38
CA LYS A 268 3.65 -23.89 -12.59
C LYS A 268 3.42 -24.66 -11.29
N ILE A 269 3.07 -25.93 -11.41
CA ILE A 269 3.01 -26.85 -10.26
C ILE A 269 4.43 -27.03 -9.74
N TRP A 270 4.61 -26.84 -8.44
CA TRP A 270 5.88 -27.05 -7.75
C TRP A 270 5.73 -28.23 -6.81
N LEU A 271 6.55 -29.26 -7.02
CA LEU A 271 6.52 -30.48 -6.24
C LEU A 271 7.45 -30.38 -5.02
N ASP A 272 7.08 -31.08 -3.96
CA ASP A 272 7.93 -31.32 -2.80
C ASP A 272 8.95 -32.45 -3.06
N THR A 273 9.78 -32.75 -2.07
CA THR A 273 10.79 -33.82 -2.16
C THR A 273 10.22 -35.22 -2.34
N GLU A 274 8.92 -35.40 -2.11
CA GLU A 274 8.21 -36.67 -2.25
C GLU A 274 7.46 -36.76 -3.60
N GLY A 275 7.55 -35.70 -4.42
CA GLY A 275 6.91 -35.63 -5.74
C GLY A 275 5.44 -35.20 -5.68
N ASN A 276 4.96 -34.69 -4.56
CA ASN A 276 3.59 -34.20 -4.40
C ASN A 276 3.52 -32.68 -4.59
N PRO A 277 2.43 -32.12 -5.16
CA PRO A 277 2.26 -30.66 -5.21
C PRO A 277 2.30 -30.04 -3.81
N ILE A 278 3.10 -28.98 -3.63
CA ILE A 278 3.18 -28.23 -2.39
C ILE A 278 1.82 -27.59 -2.07
N GLN A 279 1.36 -27.69 -0.82
CA GLN A 279 0.10 -27.13 -0.31
C GLN A 279 0.36 -26.18 0.87
N ALA A 280 0.71 -24.93 0.56
CA ALA A 280 1.02 -23.88 1.53
C ALA A 280 0.53 -22.50 1.04
N HIS A 281 -0.75 -22.42 0.65
CA HIS A 281 -1.37 -21.23 0.07
C HIS A 281 -1.67 -20.15 1.10
N GLY A 282 -1.73 -18.88 0.69
CA GLY A 282 -1.94 -17.74 1.60
C GLY A 282 -0.83 -17.60 2.66
N GLY A 283 0.25 -18.36 2.49
CA GLY A 283 1.19 -18.68 3.53
C GLY A 283 2.14 -17.55 3.90
N GLY A 284 2.99 -17.85 4.88
CA GLY A 284 4.16 -17.06 5.23
C GLY A 284 5.34 -17.94 5.55
N MET A 285 6.50 -17.30 5.73
CA MET A 285 7.75 -18.01 5.97
C MET A 285 8.38 -17.56 7.28
N LEU A 286 8.82 -18.54 8.07
CA LEU A 286 9.69 -18.34 9.21
C LEU A 286 11.09 -18.82 8.86
N TYR A 287 12.08 -17.96 9.00
CA TYR A 287 13.47 -18.42 9.07
C TYR A 287 13.84 -18.65 10.53
N ASP A 288 14.13 -19.90 10.90
CA ASP A 288 14.62 -20.23 12.23
C ASP A 288 16.15 -20.26 12.22
N GLU A 289 16.75 -19.23 12.81
CA GLU A 289 18.20 -19.06 12.85
C GLU A 289 18.91 -20.20 13.58
N ARG A 290 18.27 -20.79 14.60
CA ARG A 290 18.83 -21.88 15.41
C ARG A 290 19.09 -23.12 14.59
N SER A 291 18.14 -23.48 13.73
CA SER A 291 18.29 -24.61 12.83
C SER A 291 18.87 -24.23 11.47
N ASN A 292 18.96 -22.93 11.13
CA ASN A 292 19.27 -22.43 9.79
C ASN A 292 18.30 -23.01 8.75
N THR A 293 16.99 -22.94 9.02
CA THR A 293 15.94 -23.56 8.19
C THR A 293 14.81 -22.58 7.93
N TYR A 294 14.33 -22.57 6.69
CA TYR A 294 13.09 -21.90 6.32
C TYR A 294 11.91 -22.86 6.51
N TYR A 295 10.88 -22.41 7.19
CA TYR A 295 9.61 -23.09 7.35
C TYR A 295 8.51 -22.31 6.63
N TRP A 296 7.89 -22.93 5.64
CA TRP A 296 6.79 -22.35 4.87
C TRP A 296 5.47 -22.94 5.36
N TYR A 297 4.67 -22.10 5.99
CA TYR A 297 3.35 -22.43 6.50
C TYR A 297 2.29 -21.91 5.55
N GLY A 298 1.21 -22.65 5.35
CA GLY A 298 0.08 -22.17 4.58
C GLY A 298 -1.15 -23.05 4.70
N GLU A 299 -2.24 -22.57 4.11
CA GLU A 299 -3.50 -23.29 4.07
C GLU A 299 -3.32 -24.59 3.28
N TYR A 300 -3.64 -25.72 3.92
CA TYR A 300 -3.61 -27.00 3.24
C TYR A 300 -4.93 -27.20 2.50
N LYS A 301 -4.92 -26.98 1.18
CA LYS A 301 -6.14 -26.98 0.34
C LYS A 301 -6.37 -28.29 -0.41
N ASP A 302 -5.73 -29.39 -0.02
CA ASP A 302 -5.80 -30.66 -0.74
C ASP A 302 -7.13 -31.42 -0.58
N GLY A 303 -8.23 -30.76 -0.92
CA GLY A 303 -9.57 -31.29 -0.81
C GLY A 303 -10.49 -30.78 -1.92
N PRO A 304 -11.74 -31.27 -1.96
CA PRO A 304 -12.71 -30.85 -2.97
C PRO A 304 -13.07 -29.38 -2.80
N THR A 305 -13.11 -28.65 -3.92
CA THR A 305 -13.58 -27.27 -3.94
C THR A 305 -15.09 -27.23 -4.13
N TYR A 306 -15.78 -26.50 -3.27
CA TYR A 306 -17.23 -26.30 -3.34
C TYR A 306 -17.61 -24.88 -2.92
N ARG A 307 -18.89 -24.54 -3.00
CA ARG A 307 -19.44 -23.31 -2.43
C ARG A 307 -20.48 -23.67 -1.38
N ALA A 308 -20.37 -23.12 -0.17
CA ALA A 308 -21.34 -23.37 0.90
C ALA A 308 -22.77 -22.96 0.50
N HIS A 309 -22.90 -21.95 -0.36
CA HIS A 309 -24.15 -21.52 -0.95
C HIS A 309 -23.91 -20.85 -2.31
N LYS A 310 -24.97 -20.60 -3.10
CA LYS A 310 -24.88 -20.14 -4.50
C LYS A 310 -24.03 -18.87 -4.71
N ARG A 311 -24.00 -17.98 -3.72
CA ARG A 311 -23.24 -16.71 -3.74
C ARG A 311 -21.95 -16.76 -2.90
N GLY A 312 -21.68 -17.87 -2.23
CA GLY A 312 -20.49 -18.01 -1.39
C GLY A 312 -19.22 -18.11 -2.22
N ALA A 313 -18.09 -17.78 -1.57
CA ALA A 313 -16.77 -18.00 -2.13
C ALA A 313 -16.53 -19.51 -2.38
N ALA A 314 -15.69 -19.81 -3.37
CA ALA A 314 -15.13 -21.15 -3.51
C ALA A 314 -14.30 -21.47 -2.27
N ARG A 315 -14.42 -22.69 -1.75
CA ARG A 315 -13.73 -23.09 -0.52
C ARG A 315 -13.45 -24.59 -0.52
N VAL A 316 -12.51 -24.97 0.33
CA VAL A 316 -12.25 -26.34 0.76
C VAL A 316 -12.57 -26.38 2.25
N ASP A 317 -13.04 -27.52 2.75
CA ASP A 317 -13.12 -27.73 4.19
C ASP A 317 -11.74 -27.50 4.83
N VAL A 318 -11.71 -26.98 6.05
CA VAL A 318 -10.45 -26.83 6.78
C VAL A 318 -9.88 -28.23 6.98
N ILE A 319 -8.70 -28.47 6.40
CA ILE A 319 -7.87 -29.64 6.68
C ILE A 319 -6.88 -29.27 7.78
N GLY A 320 -6.31 -28.07 7.68
CA GLY A 320 -5.36 -27.52 8.63
C GLY A 320 -4.35 -26.60 7.97
N VAL A 321 -3.30 -26.28 8.72
CA VAL A 321 -2.10 -25.58 8.23
C VAL A 321 -1.02 -26.60 7.92
N GLY A 322 -0.58 -26.64 6.66
CA GLY A 322 0.58 -27.42 6.24
C GLY A 322 1.88 -26.69 6.54
N CYS A 323 2.96 -27.45 6.73
CA CYS A 323 4.31 -26.90 6.85
C CYS A 323 5.27 -27.64 5.91
N TYR A 324 6.14 -26.87 5.27
CA TYR A 324 7.29 -27.39 4.51
C TYR A 324 8.57 -26.78 5.05
N SER A 325 9.69 -27.51 4.98
CA SER A 325 11.00 -27.02 5.41
C SER A 325 12.01 -27.02 4.26
N SER A 326 12.85 -25.99 4.19
CA SER A 326 13.89 -25.87 3.17
C SER A 326 15.16 -25.20 3.72
N LYS A 327 16.31 -25.53 3.12
CA LYS A 327 17.60 -24.88 3.35
C LYS A 327 18.00 -23.92 2.22
N ASP A 328 17.34 -24.02 1.07
CA ASP A 328 17.75 -23.39 -0.18
C ASP A 328 16.63 -22.55 -0.83
N LEU A 329 15.46 -22.47 -0.18
CA LEU A 329 14.22 -21.87 -0.68
C LEU A 329 13.67 -22.55 -1.95
N TRP A 330 14.26 -23.68 -2.35
CA TRP A 330 13.96 -24.37 -3.59
C TRP A 330 13.38 -25.78 -3.35
N THR A 331 14.10 -26.57 -2.57
CA THR A 331 13.78 -27.95 -2.25
C THR A 331 12.98 -27.95 -0.95
N TRP A 332 11.69 -28.29 -1.04
CA TRP A 332 10.76 -28.25 0.09
C TRP A 332 10.43 -29.66 0.55
N LYS A 333 10.80 -29.98 1.79
CA LYS A 333 10.40 -31.22 2.47
C LYS A 333 9.05 -31.00 3.15
N ASN A 334 8.08 -31.86 2.89
CA ASN A 334 6.80 -31.85 3.58
C ASN A 334 6.98 -32.24 5.06
N GLN A 335 6.47 -31.43 5.97
CA GLN A 335 6.46 -31.68 7.42
C GLN A 335 5.06 -32.07 7.93
N GLY A 336 4.08 -32.15 7.03
CA GLY A 336 2.71 -32.53 7.33
C GLY A 336 1.84 -31.36 7.79
N ILE A 337 0.66 -31.72 8.34
CA ILE A 337 -0.28 -30.77 8.94
C ILE A 337 0.22 -30.46 10.36
N VAL A 338 0.55 -29.19 10.60
CA VAL A 338 1.09 -28.74 11.89
C VAL A 338 0.02 -28.14 12.80
N LEU A 339 -1.12 -27.71 12.25
CA LEU A 339 -2.32 -27.35 12.98
C LEU A 339 -3.52 -28.01 12.29
N ALA A 340 -4.14 -28.99 12.94
CA ALA A 340 -5.22 -29.78 12.35
C ALA A 340 -6.59 -29.11 12.54
N ALA A 341 -7.52 -29.40 11.62
CA ALA A 341 -8.92 -29.03 11.78
C ALA A 341 -9.66 -29.90 12.80
N GLU A 342 -10.65 -29.32 13.45
CA GLU A 342 -11.62 -30.03 14.28
C GLU A 342 -12.69 -30.69 13.40
N GLN A 343 -12.98 -31.97 13.65
CA GLN A 343 -13.81 -32.80 12.76
C GLN A 343 -15.24 -32.99 13.24
N ILE A 344 -15.49 -32.80 14.55
CA ILE A 344 -16.70 -33.20 15.26
C ILE A 344 -17.36 -32.00 15.94
N ASN A 345 -16.61 -31.21 16.70
CA ASN A 345 -17.20 -30.10 17.45
C ASN A 345 -17.51 -28.91 16.53
N GLU A 346 -18.77 -28.78 16.10
CA GLU A 346 -19.23 -27.72 15.19
C GLU A 346 -19.08 -26.31 15.77
N THR A 347 -19.00 -26.14 17.09
CA THR A 347 -18.78 -24.83 17.72
C THR A 347 -17.32 -24.44 17.79
N HIS A 348 -16.40 -25.34 17.41
CA HIS A 348 -14.97 -25.06 17.42
C HIS A 348 -14.61 -24.18 16.22
N ASP A 349 -13.74 -23.20 16.43
CA ASP A 349 -13.35 -22.25 15.40
C ASP A 349 -12.68 -22.93 14.20
N LEU A 350 -11.86 -23.93 14.47
CA LEU A 350 -11.21 -24.76 13.45
C LEU A 350 -12.07 -25.92 12.94
N HIS A 351 -13.38 -25.94 13.22
CA HIS A 351 -14.25 -26.97 12.64
C HIS A 351 -14.12 -26.96 11.12
N LYS A 352 -14.07 -28.14 10.48
CA LYS A 352 -13.85 -28.28 9.03
C LYS A 352 -14.75 -27.42 8.13
N SER A 353 -15.97 -27.08 8.60
CA SER A 353 -16.91 -26.23 7.86
C SER A 353 -16.64 -24.72 7.99
N ASN A 354 -15.67 -24.31 8.80
CA ASN A 354 -15.28 -22.92 8.97
C ASN A 354 -14.18 -22.53 7.99
N VAL A 355 -13.55 -21.38 8.19
CA VAL A 355 -12.49 -20.83 7.34
C VAL A 355 -11.26 -20.60 8.22
N LEU A 356 -10.12 -21.09 7.73
CA LEU A 356 -8.79 -20.74 8.24
C LEU A 356 -7.98 -20.25 7.05
N GLU A 357 -7.43 -19.05 7.17
CA GLU A 357 -6.70 -18.41 6.09
C GLU A 357 -5.44 -17.70 6.57
N ARG A 358 -4.51 -17.52 5.63
CA ARG A 358 -3.30 -16.69 5.75
C ARG A 358 -2.43 -16.91 7.00
N PRO A 359 -2.13 -18.15 7.43
CA PRO A 359 -1.34 -18.37 8.63
C PRO A 359 0.06 -17.74 8.52
N LYS A 360 0.51 -17.11 9.61
CA LYS A 360 1.87 -16.56 9.77
C LYS A 360 2.42 -17.02 11.12
N VAL A 361 3.70 -17.35 11.17
CA VAL A 361 4.36 -17.86 12.38
C VAL A 361 5.54 -16.96 12.74
N VAL A 362 5.68 -16.65 14.03
CA VAL A 362 6.83 -15.94 14.60
C VAL A 362 7.36 -16.71 15.80
N PHE A 363 8.68 -16.70 16.01
CA PHE A 363 9.29 -17.25 17.21
C PHE A 363 9.41 -16.19 18.31
N ASN A 364 8.94 -16.53 19.51
CA ASN A 364 9.09 -15.70 20.71
C ASN A 364 10.28 -16.19 21.54
N GLU A 365 11.33 -15.38 21.60
CA GLU A 365 12.57 -15.71 22.34
C GLU A 365 12.37 -15.74 23.86
N LYS A 366 11.41 -14.96 24.40
CA LYS A 366 11.15 -14.87 25.84
C LYS A 366 10.43 -16.12 26.36
N THR A 367 9.48 -16.63 25.58
CA THR A 367 8.69 -17.81 25.97
C THR A 367 9.23 -19.11 25.40
N GLY A 368 10.11 -19.03 24.39
CA GLY A 368 10.62 -20.20 23.67
C GLY A 368 9.58 -20.85 22.76
N LYS A 369 8.45 -20.17 22.48
CA LYS A 369 7.35 -20.71 21.70
C LYS A 369 7.34 -20.18 20.26
N TYR A 370 6.87 -21.02 19.34
CA TYR A 370 6.42 -20.60 18.03
C TYR A 370 4.95 -20.20 18.13
N VAL A 371 4.61 -19.00 17.69
CA VAL A 371 3.26 -18.45 17.76
C VAL A 371 2.73 -18.26 16.35
N MET A 372 1.61 -18.91 16.04
CA MET A 372 0.89 -18.80 14.79
C MET A 372 -0.31 -17.86 14.95
N TRP A 373 -0.42 -16.92 14.03
CA TRP A 373 -1.61 -16.08 13.84
C TRP A 373 -2.23 -16.41 12.49
N MET A 374 -3.55 -16.50 12.44
CA MET A 374 -4.30 -16.75 11.20
C MET A 374 -5.63 -16.01 11.17
N HIS A 375 -6.19 -15.82 9.98
CA HIS A 375 -7.57 -15.43 9.81
C HIS A 375 -8.49 -16.62 10.12
N ILE A 376 -9.51 -16.39 10.94
CA ILE A 376 -10.57 -17.34 11.30
C ILE A 376 -11.91 -16.73 10.95
N ASP A 377 -12.70 -17.49 10.20
CA ASP A 377 -14.05 -17.09 9.84
C ASP A 377 -15.04 -18.26 9.81
N ASP A 378 -16.32 -17.93 9.73
CA ASP A 378 -17.36 -18.88 9.39
C ASP A 378 -17.54 -18.98 7.86
N ALA A 379 -18.42 -19.88 7.42
CA ALA A 379 -18.65 -20.11 5.99
C ALA A 379 -19.19 -18.91 5.19
N ASN A 380 -19.68 -17.87 5.88
CA ASN A 380 -20.25 -16.67 5.28
C ASN A 380 -19.37 -15.44 5.46
N TYR A 381 -18.18 -15.59 6.03
CA TYR A 381 -17.25 -14.50 6.33
C TYR A 381 -17.81 -13.45 7.31
N THR A 382 -18.64 -13.88 8.29
CA THR A 382 -19.29 -12.98 9.25
C THR A 382 -18.63 -12.93 10.63
N LYS A 383 -17.78 -13.90 10.98
CA LYS A 383 -17.05 -13.92 12.24
C LYS A 383 -15.89 -12.94 12.19
N ALA A 384 -15.10 -12.95 11.12
CA ALA A 384 -13.99 -12.05 10.83
C ALA A 384 -13.07 -11.82 12.05
N SER A 385 -12.34 -12.86 12.43
CA SER A 385 -11.49 -12.88 13.63
C SER A 385 -10.07 -13.32 13.30
N VAL A 386 -9.14 -13.04 14.20
CA VAL A 386 -7.84 -13.71 14.22
C VAL A 386 -7.92 -14.95 15.12
N GLY A 387 -7.14 -15.98 14.80
CA GLY A 387 -6.88 -17.14 15.64
C GLY A 387 -5.42 -17.16 16.08
N ILE A 388 -5.17 -17.65 17.29
CA ILE A 388 -3.83 -17.80 17.87
C ILE A 388 -3.60 -19.28 18.21
N ALA A 389 -2.43 -19.80 17.82
CA ALA A 389 -1.96 -21.13 18.20
C ALA A 389 -0.48 -21.10 18.58
N ILE A 390 -0.04 -22.03 19.43
CA ILE A 390 1.35 -22.09 19.91
C ILE A 390 1.96 -23.48 19.74
N SER A 391 3.28 -23.54 19.59
CA SER A 391 4.02 -24.81 19.62
C SER A 391 5.41 -24.65 20.23
N ASP A 392 5.94 -25.75 20.76
CA ASP A 392 7.35 -25.86 21.14
C ASP A 392 8.28 -26.06 19.93
N TYR A 393 7.73 -26.50 18.80
CA TYR A 393 8.51 -26.86 17.61
C TYR A 393 8.01 -26.08 16.38
N PRO A 394 8.90 -25.74 15.43
CA PRO A 394 8.48 -25.06 14.20
C PRO A 394 7.57 -25.98 13.37
N THR A 395 7.74 -27.29 13.48
CA THR A 395 6.95 -28.29 12.75
C THR A 395 5.72 -28.76 13.52
N GLY A 396 5.32 -28.03 14.57
CA GLY A 396 4.16 -28.40 15.38
C GLY A 396 4.35 -29.69 16.21
N PRO A 397 3.24 -30.28 16.69
CA PRO A 397 1.88 -29.80 16.52
C PRO A 397 1.68 -28.44 17.22
N PHE A 398 0.86 -27.59 16.62
CA PHE A 398 0.39 -26.35 17.22
C PHE A 398 -0.89 -26.61 18.01
N GLU A 399 -0.93 -26.14 19.23
CA GLU A 399 -2.10 -26.08 20.08
C GLU A 399 -2.89 -24.81 19.77
N TYR A 400 -4.13 -24.95 19.31
CA TYR A 400 -5.02 -23.82 19.13
C TYR A 400 -5.48 -23.28 20.48
N LEU A 401 -5.35 -21.96 20.68
CA LEU A 401 -5.73 -21.33 21.94
C LEU A 401 -7.17 -20.80 21.87
N HIS A 402 -7.41 -19.84 20.98
CA HIS A 402 -8.71 -19.19 20.81
C HIS A 402 -8.71 -18.29 19.56
N SER A 403 -9.87 -17.71 19.25
CA SER A 403 -10.02 -16.59 18.31
C SER A 403 -10.53 -15.34 19.01
N GLN A 404 -10.26 -14.19 18.40
CA GLN A 404 -10.79 -12.91 18.83
C GLN A 404 -10.92 -11.90 17.69
N ARG A 405 -11.71 -10.85 17.92
CA ARG A 405 -11.71 -9.63 17.09
C ARG A 405 -10.67 -8.67 17.67
N PRO A 406 -9.50 -8.50 17.02
CA PRO A 406 -8.42 -7.71 17.59
C PRO A 406 -8.87 -6.26 17.76
N HIS A 407 -8.61 -5.68 18.93
CA HIS A 407 -9.03 -4.32 19.29
C HIS A 407 -10.55 -4.07 19.18
N GLY A 408 -11.37 -5.13 19.17
CA GLY A 408 -12.83 -5.04 19.00
C GLY A 408 -13.31 -4.87 17.56
N PHE A 409 -12.43 -4.94 16.56
CA PHE A 409 -12.77 -4.78 15.14
C PHE A 409 -12.75 -6.11 14.39
N ASP A 410 -13.46 -6.16 13.25
CA ASP A 410 -13.36 -7.28 12.32
C ASP A 410 -11.94 -7.40 11.76
N SER A 411 -11.48 -8.64 11.56
CA SER A 411 -10.21 -8.96 10.94
C SER A 411 -10.40 -10.04 9.90
N ARG A 412 -10.03 -9.74 8.64
CA ARG A 412 -10.00 -10.73 7.56
C ARG A 412 -8.56 -11.00 7.12
N ASP A 413 -8.22 -10.64 5.89
CA ASP A 413 -6.87 -10.74 5.36
C ASP A 413 -5.86 -10.09 6.32
N MET A 414 -4.87 -10.87 6.76
CA MET A 414 -3.91 -10.44 7.78
C MET A 414 -2.47 -10.88 7.48
N THR A 415 -1.52 -10.19 8.11
CA THR A 415 -0.14 -10.63 8.29
C THR A 415 0.38 -10.18 9.65
N ILE A 416 1.52 -10.73 10.07
CA ILE A 416 2.31 -10.20 11.18
C ILE A 416 3.68 -9.73 10.66
N PHE A 417 4.30 -8.81 11.39
CA PHE A 417 5.65 -8.30 11.09
C PHE A 417 6.44 -8.15 12.39
N LYS A 418 7.60 -8.82 12.50
CA LYS A 418 8.55 -8.65 13.62
C LYS A 418 9.54 -7.56 13.22
N ASP A 419 9.56 -6.46 13.97
CA ASP A 419 10.48 -5.35 13.74
C ASP A 419 11.84 -5.61 14.40
N ASP A 420 12.83 -4.77 14.07
CA ASP A 420 14.23 -4.93 14.50
C ASP A 420 14.40 -4.83 16.03
N ASP A 421 13.48 -4.15 16.72
CA ASP A 421 13.42 -4.04 18.19
C ASP A 421 12.78 -5.26 18.86
N GLY A 422 12.33 -6.24 18.07
CA GLY A 422 11.67 -7.45 18.51
C GLY A 422 10.16 -7.29 18.74
N VAL A 423 9.58 -6.10 18.59
CA VAL A 423 8.12 -5.93 18.67
C VAL A 423 7.48 -6.56 17.43
N VAL A 424 6.41 -7.33 17.65
CA VAL A 424 5.61 -7.91 16.57
C VAL A 424 4.36 -7.09 16.40
N TYR A 425 4.00 -6.78 15.16
CA TYR A 425 2.80 -6.05 14.81
C TYR A 425 1.84 -6.95 14.04
N LEU A 426 0.56 -6.83 14.32
CA LEU A 426 -0.53 -7.43 13.55
C LEU A 426 -1.07 -6.38 12.58
N ILE A 427 -1.23 -6.77 11.31
CA ILE A 427 -1.78 -5.94 10.24
C ILE A 427 -2.95 -6.70 9.64
N TYR A 428 -4.13 -6.09 9.57
CA TYR A 428 -5.34 -6.78 9.14
C TYR A 428 -6.34 -5.87 8.42
N SER A 429 -7.05 -6.43 7.45
CA SER A 429 -8.17 -5.77 6.77
C SER A 429 -9.40 -5.74 7.68
N SER A 430 -10.00 -4.56 7.80
CA SER A 430 -11.03 -4.25 8.78
C SER A 430 -12.08 -3.28 8.20
N GLN A 431 -13.13 -3.02 8.98
CA GLN A 431 -14.29 -2.21 8.60
C GLN A 431 -14.87 -2.65 7.26
N ASP A 432 -15.22 -3.93 7.16
CA ASP A 432 -15.75 -4.55 5.96
C ASP A 432 -14.78 -4.45 4.75
N ASN A 433 -13.51 -4.66 5.04
CA ASN A 433 -12.36 -4.53 4.13
C ASN A 433 -12.24 -3.15 3.47
N SER A 434 -12.70 -2.09 4.14
CA SER A 434 -12.53 -0.73 3.64
C SER A 434 -11.14 -0.15 3.91
N GLU A 435 -10.45 -0.69 4.90
CA GLU A 435 -9.16 -0.18 5.38
C GLU A 435 -8.32 -1.27 6.05
N LEU A 436 -7.09 -0.92 6.42
CA LEU A 436 -6.24 -1.78 7.24
C LEU A 436 -6.07 -1.18 8.64
N HIS A 437 -5.93 -2.04 9.63
CA HIS A 437 -5.51 -1.68 10.97
C HIS A 437 -4.12 -2.26 11.25
N ILE A 438 -3.33 -1.55 12.05
CA ILE A 438 -2.04 -2.01 12.55
C ILE A 438 -1.89 -1.74 14.04
N GLY A 439 -1.43 -2.73 14.80
CA GLY A 439 -1.18 -2.61 16.23
C GLY A 439 -0.11 -3.60 16.72
N PRO A 440 0.65 -3.27 17.78
CA PRO A 440 1.64 -4.16 18.33
C PRO A 440 0.99 -5.30 19.12
N LEU A 441 1.66 -6.44 19.17
CA LEU A 441 1.30 -7.57 20.02
C LEU A 441 1.89 -7.42 21.42
N THR A 442 1.29 -8.08 22.40
CA THR A 442 1.84 -8.24 23.74
C THR A 442 3.21 -8.94 23.71
N SER A 443 4.00 -8.86 24.78
CA SER A 443 5.37 -9.38 24.78
C SER A 443 5.49 -10.91 24.64
N ASP A 444 4.42 -11.65 24.90
CA ASP A 444 4.29 -13.10 24.65
C ASP A 444 3.77 -13.43 23.24
N TYR A 445 3.38 -12.41 22.47
CA TYR A 445 2.76 -12.46 21.15
C TYR A 445 1.39 -13.16 21.12
N LEU A 446 0.70 -13.29 22.25
CA LEU A 446 -0.56 -14.02 22.34
C LEU A 446 -1.80 -13.12 22.32
N ASP A 447 -1.63 -11.80 22.40
CA ASP A 447 -2.71 -10.83 22.34
C ASP A 447 -2.23 -9.53 21.68
N VAL A 448 -3.15 -8.63 21.37
CA VAL A 448 -2.88 -7.28 20.88
C VAL A 448 -2.74 -6.29 22.04
N GLN A 449 -1.85 -5.31 21.90
CA GLN A 449 -1.84 -4.17 22.80
C GLN A 449 -2.99 -3.20 22.47
N PRO A 450 -3.39 -2.30 23.38
CA PRO A 450 -4.49 -1.37 23.12
C PRO A 450 -4.21 -0.38 21.97
N ASP A 451 -2.94 -0.09 21.67
CA ASP A 451 -2.54 0.85 20.65
C ASP A 451 -2.80 0.32 19.24
N MET A 452 -3.59 1.05 18.45
CA MET A 452 -3.91 0.69 17.08
C MET A 452 -4.02 1.92 16.18
N ARG A 453 -3.60 1.78 14.93
CA ARG A 453 -3.75 2.78 13.88
C ARG A 453 -4.54 2.24 12.71
N ARG A 454 -5.49 3.05 12.25
CA ARG A 454 -6.20 2.87 10.98
C ARG A 454 -5.34 3.45 9.88
N ILE A 455 -5.07 2.69 8.83
CA ILE A 455 -4.21 3.07 7.71
C ILE A 455 -4.92 2.72 6.39
N LEU A 456 -4.58 3.44 5.32
CA LEU A 456 -5.18 3.24 3.98
C LEU A 456 -6.73 3.30 4.01
N ILE A 457 -7.27 4.23 4.79
CA ILE A 457 -8.70 4.41 5.04
C ILE A 457 -9.45 4.59 3.72
N GLY A 458 -10.48 3.76 3.49
CA GLY A 458 -11.33 3.81 2.30
C GLY A 458 -10.66 3.39 1.00
N GLN A 459 -9.43 2.87 1.05
CA GLN A 459 -8.72 2.41 -0.15
C GLN A 459 -9.07 0.97 -0.56
N HIS A 460 -9.82 0.24 0.28
CA HIS A 460 -10.25 -1.14 0.02
C HIS A 460 -9.09 -2.08 -0.36
N ARG A 461 -8.08 -2.13 0.54
CA ARG A 461 -6.87 -2.95 0.37
C ARG A 461 -6.93 -4.19 1.25
N GLU A 462 -6.36 -5.27 0.74
CA GLU A 462 -6.27 -6.58 1.39
C GLU A 462 -4.93 -7.26 1.09
N ALA A 463 -4.74 -8.49 1.59
CA ALA A 463 -3.54 -9.30 1.40
C ALA A 463 -2.20 -8.58 1.71
N PRO A 464 -2.05 -7.94 2.89
CA PRO A 464 -0.86 -7.16 3.23
C PRO A 464 0.40 -8.04 3.32
N ALA A 465 1.48 -7.62 2.66
CA ALA A 465 2.80 -8.26 2.72
C ALA A 465 3.86 -7.21 3.02
N LEU A 466 4.38 -7.20 4.26
CA LEU A 466 5.29 -6.18 4.77
C LEU A 466 6.76 -6.61 4.67
N PHE A 467 7.64 -5.63 4.50
CA PHE A 467 9.09 -5.78 4.60
C PHE A 467 9.73 -4.43 4.95
N LYS A 468 10.99 -4.45 5.36
CA LYS A 468 11.73 -3.24 5.77
C LYS A 468 13.06 -3.15 5.04
N TYR A 469 13.45 -1.95 4.62
CA TYR A 469 14.74 -1.67 4.01
C TYR A 469 15.27 -0.31 4.47
N GLN A 470 16.50 -0.28 5.00
CA GLN A 470 17.18 0.94 5.43
C GLN A 470 16.31 1.86 6.31
N GLY A 471 15.61 1.29 7.29
CA GLY A 471 14.74 2.04 8.20
C GLY A 471 13.37 2.45 7.63
N THR A 472 13.12 2.21 6.34
CA THR A 472 11.80 2.44 5.72
C THR A 472 10.99 1.15 5.71
N TYR A 473 9.73 1.24 6.11
CA TYR A 473 8.76 0.15 6.04
C TYR A 473 8.05 0.20 4.70
N TYR A 474 7.85 -0.96 4.10
CA TYR A 474 7.13 -1.13 2.85
C TYR A 474 6.05 -2.18 3.00
N MET A 475 4.95 -2.01 2.27
CA MET A 475 3.83 -2.94 2.26
C MET A 475 3.29 -3.09 0.85
N ILE A 476 3.17 -4.32 0.38
CA ILE A 476 2.43 -4.65 -0.84
C ILE A 476 1.03 -5.12 -0.44
N THR A 477 0.02 -4.63 -1.14
CA THR A 477 -1.39 -5.00 -0.93
C THR A 477 -2.06 -5.32 -2.26
N SER A 478 -3.15 -6.06 -2.23
CA SER A 478 -4.10 -6.20 -3.35
C SER A 478 -5.40 -5.44 -3.05
N GLY A 479 -6.26 -5.26 -4.06
CA GLY A 479 -7.61 -4.72 -3.89
C GLY A 479 -8.66 -5.81 -3.66
N CYS A 480 -9.83 -5.45 -3.14
CA CYS A 480 -10.89 -6.41 -2.79
C CYS A 480 -11.78 -6.80 -3.99
N THR A 481 -11.37 -7.80 -4.77
CA THR A 481 -12.12 -8.28 -5.96
C THR A 481 -12.46 -9.77 -5.92
N GLY A 482 -12.51 -10.35 -4.72
CA GLY A 482 -12.72 -11.79 -4.52
C GLY A 482 -11.64 -12.58 -5.24
N TRP A 483 -12.03 -13.57 -6.06
CA TRP A 483 -11.07 -14.39 -6.79
C TRP A 483 -10.47 -13.74 -8.05
N ALA A 484 -10.99 -12.59 -8.49
CA ALA A 484 -10.44 -11.90 -9.64
C ALA A 484 -9.09 -11.27 -9.27
N PRO A 485 -8.01 -11.52 -10.01
CA PRO A 485 -6.75 -10.83 -9.77
C PRO A 485 -6.86 -9.36 -10.15
N ASN A 486 -6.09 -8.52 -9.46
CA ASN A 486 -6.17 -7.06 -9.56
C ASN A 486 -4.80 -6.42 -9.35
N GLU A 487 -4.78 -5.08 -9.36
CA GLU A 487 -3.57 -4.27 -9.27
C GLU A 487 -3.04 -4.25 -7.83
N ALA A 488 -1.80 -4.72 -7.67
CA ALA A 488 -1.05 -4.51 -6.45
C ALA A 488 -0.65 -3.05 -6.30
N LEU A 489 -0.65 -2.56 -5.06
CA LEU A 489 -0.13 -1.26 -4.70
C LEU A 489 0.96 -1.42 -3.64
N ALA A 490 2.06 -0.72 -3.84
CA ALA A 490 3.12 -0.55 -2.85
C ALA A 490 2.85 0.69 -2.01
N HIS A 491 3.16 0.60 -0.73
CA HIS A 491 3.05 1.67 0.25
C HIS A 491 4.35 1.76 1.05
N ALA A 492 4.69 2.95 1.54
CA ALA A 492 5.87 3.19 2.36
C ALA A 492 5.56 4.05 3.60
N ALA A 493 6.34 3.87 4.65
CA ALA A 493 6.28 4.66 5.88
C ALA A 493 7.65 4.73 6.57
N GLU A 494 7.91 5.83 7.28
CA GLU A 494 9.10 5.96 8.17
C GLU A 494 8.91 5.24 9.51
N SER A 495 7.66 5.00 9.91
CA SER A 495 7.29 4.24 11.11
C SER A 495 6.25 3.20 10.74
N ILE A 496 6.34 2.01 11.33
CA ILE A 496 5.37 0.93 11.11
C ILE A 496 3.93 1.37 11.44
N MET A 497 3.75 2.20 12.48
CA MET A 497 2.44 2.75 12.86
C MET A 497 1.97 3.89 11.94
N GLY A 498 2.74 4.21 10.89
CA GLY A 498 2.43 5.22 9.89
C GLY A 498 2.99 6.63 10.20
N PRO A 499 2.60 7.65 9.41
CA PRO A 499 1.65 7.56 8.29
C PRO A 499 2.19 6.70 7.13
N TRP A 500 1.28 6.05 6.41
CA TRP A 500 1.58 5.25 5.22
C TRP A 500 1.19 5.98 3.94
N GLU A 501 2.12 6.03 2.99
CA GLU A 501 1.94 6.68 1.69
C GLU A 501 1.91 5.66 0.56
N THR A 502 0.96 5.81 -0.37
CA THR A 502 0.83 4.93 -1.53
C THR A 502 1.77 5.36 -2.65
N MET A 503 2.62 4.45 -3.10
CA MET A 503 3.63 4.68 -4.15
C MET A 503 3.12 4.32 -5.56
N GLY A 504 2.08 3.49 -5.66
CA GLY A 504 1.52 3.00 -6.92
C GLY A 504 1.84 1.53 -7.21
N ASN A 505 1.66 1.11 -8.46
CA ASN A 505 1.84 -0.27 -8.88
C ASN A 505 3.33 -0.65 -9.00
N PRO A 506 3.82 -1.64 -8.21
CA PRO A 506 5.22 -2.04 -8.22
C PRO A 506 5.57 -3.05 -9.33
N CYS A 507 4.60 -3.60 -10.06
CA CYS A 507 4.83 -4.65 -11.04
C CYS A 507 5.52 -4.11 -12.30
N ILE A 508 6.67 -4.69 -12.65
CA ILE A 508 7.46 -4.35 -13.84
C ILE A 508 7.57 -5.56 -14.77
N GLY A 509 7.50 -5.29 -16.07
CA GLY A 509 7.53 -6.33 -17.09
C GLY A 509 6.18 -6.91 -17.48
N GLY A 510 6.22 -7.94 -18.34
CA GLY A 510 5.03 -8.45 -19.02
C GLY A 510 4.29 -7.38 -19.82
N ASN A 511 3.07 -7.68 -20.25
CA ASN A 511 2.20 -6.67 -20.85
C ASN A 511 1.43 -5.87 -19.77
N LYS A 512 0.71 -4.82 -20.18
CA LYS A 512 -0.08 -3.97 -19.27
C LYS A 512 -1.08 -4.75 -18.42
N MET A 513 -1.77 -5.74 -19.00
CA MET A 513 -2.76 -6.54 -18.27
C MET A 513 -2.09 -7.41 -17.20
N PHE A 514 -0.93 -8.00 -17.51
CA PHE A 514 -0.16 -8.76 -16.53
C PHE A 514 0.18 -7.90 -15.31
N ARG A 515 0.65 -6.67 -15.49
CA ARG A 515 0.93 -5.76 -14.37
C ARG A 515 -0.33 -5.35 -13.59
N LEU A 516 -1.43 -5.05 -14.29
CA LEU A 516 -2.71 -4.69 -13.66
C LEU A 516 -3.40 -5.85 -12.95
N ALA A 517 -2.99 -7.10 -13.19
CA ALA A 517 -3.49 -8.27 -12.51
C ALA A 517 -2.44 -8.88 -11.56
N THR A 518 -1.34 -8.17 -11.28
CA THR A 518 -0.23 -8.67 -10.45
C THR A 518 0.24 -10.06 -10.91
N PHE A 519 0.39 -10.18 -12.23
CA PHE A 519 0.76 -11.42 -12.93
C PHE A 519 -0.22 -12.58 -12.68
N PHE A 520 -1.52 -12.24 -12.56
CA PHE A 520 -2.61 -13.14 -12.18
C PHE A 520 -2.39 -13.80 -10.81
N ALA A 521 -1.90 -13.03 -9.84
CA ALA A 521 -1.62 -13.51 -8.49
C ALA A 521 -1.99 -12.45 -7.46
N GLN A 522 -2.07 -12.86 -6.19
CA GLN A 522 -2.36 -12.00 -5.05
C GLN A 522 -1.26 -12.14 -4.01
N SER A 523 -0.79 -11.02 -3.45
CA SER A 523 0.29 -11.01 -2.45
C SER A 523 -0.01 -11.88 -1.24
N THR A 524 1.03 -12.44 -0.62
CA THR A 524 0.89 -13.13 0.67
C THR A 524 2.05 -12.88 1.62
N PHE A 525 3.29 -12.78 1.12
CA PHE A 525 4.47 -12.60 1.96
C PHE A 525 5.66 -12.04 1.15
N VAL A 526 6.69 -11.56 1.85
CA VAL A 526 7.95 -11.11 1.27
C VAL A 526 9.10 -11.73 2.05
N VAL A 527 10.01 -12.42 1.36
CA VAL A 527 11.19 -13.07 1.98
C VAL A 527 12.43 -12.21 1.74
N PRO A 528 13.12 -11.73 2.78
CA PRO A 528 14.37 -10.99 2.61
C PRO A 528 15.50 -11.88 2.08
N LEU A 529 16.37 -11.33 1.24
CA LEU A 529 17.61 -11.96 0.79
C LEU A 529 18.81 -11.28 1.47
N PRO A 530 19.26 -11.75 2.65
CA PRO A 530 20.22 -11.01 3.48
C PRO A 530 21.58 -10.82 2.83
N GLY A 531 22.04 -11.76 2.00
CA GLY A 531 23.29 -11.61 1.24
C GLY A 531 23.24 -10.54 0.15
N ILE A 532 22.05 -9.97 -0.10
CA ILE A 532 21.79 -9.01 -1.17
C ILE A 532 20.88 -7.89 -0.64
N PRO A 533 21.46 -6.85 -0.01
CA PRO A 533 20.69 -5.74 0.55
C PRO A 533 19.74 -5.10 -0.48
N GLY A 534 18.48 -4.95 -0.10
CA GLY A 534 17.45 -4.33 -0.95
C GLY A 534 16.80 -5.28 -1.94
N SER A 535 17.14 -6.58 -1.89
CA SER A 535 16.49 -7.63 -2.68
C SER A 535 15.70 -8.58 -1.80
N TYR A 536 14.56 -8.99 -2.33
CA TYR A 536 13.57 -9.83 -1.66
C TYR A 536 12.94 -10.79 -2.67
N ILE A 537 12.25 -11.82 -2.17
CA ILE A 537 11.32 -12.63 -2.95
C ILE A 537 9.90 -12.17 -2.61
N PHE A 538 9.19 -11.63 -3.59
CA PHE A 538 7.76 -11.43 -3.51
C PHE A 538 7.04 -12.77 -3.66
N MET A 539 6.24 -13.15 -2.67
CA MET A 539 5.41 -14.35 -2.70
C MET A 539 3.95 -13.99 -2.93
N ALA A 540 3.33 -14.66 -3.90
CA ALA A 540 1.93 -14.49 -4.23
C ALA A 540 1.27 -15.81 -4.65
N ASP A 541 -0.04 -15.90 -4.44
CA ASP A 541 -0.87 -17.02 -4.85
C ASP A 541 -1.64 -16.67 -6.13
N ARG A 542 -1.53 -17.52 -7.14
CA ARG A 542 -2.43 -17.55 -8.29
C ARG A 542 -3.56 -18.53 -7.97
N TRP A 543 -4.63 -17.97 -7.43
CA TRP A 543 -5.79 -18.73 -6.97
C TRP A 543 -6.58 -19.38 -8.11
N ASN A 544 -6.91 -20.65 -7.95
CA ASN A 544 -7.80 -21.40 -8.83
C ASN A 544 -9.16 -21.62 -8.17
N PRO A 545 -10.15 -20.72 -8.34
CA PRO A 545 -11.44 -20.86 -7.64
C PRO A 545 -12.29 -22.04 -8.12
N ALA A 546 -11.96 -22.67 -9.25
CA ALA A 546 -12.62 -23.91 -9.68
C ALA A 546 -12.05 -25.14 -8.99
N GLU A 547 -10.79 -25.09 -8.56
CA GLU A 547 -10.07 -26.20 -7.95
C GLU A 547 -8.92 -25.65 -7.09
N LEU A 548 -9.21 -25.27 -5.84
CA LEU A 548 -8.30 -24.55 -4.96
C LEU A 548 -7.03 -25.34 -4.63
N ARG A 549 -7.11 -26.68 -4.52
CA ARG A 549 -5.94 -27.57 -4.39
C ARG A 549 -4.93 -27.39 -5.53
N ASN A 550 -5.43 -26.90 -6.67
CA ASN A 550 -4.71 -26.69 -7.91
C ASN A 550 -4.46 -25.18 -8.15
N SER A 551 -4.36 -24.38 -7.07
CA SER A 551 -3.79 -23.03 -7.10
C SER A 551 -2.27 -23.10 -7.33
N ARG A 552 -1.63 -21.96 -7.60
CA ARG A 552 -0.21 -21.89 -7.99
C ARG A 552 0.53 -20.80 -7.22
N TYR A 553 1.86 -20.91 -7.20
CA TYR A 553 2.72 -19.91 -6.58
C TYR A 553 3.38 -19.03 -7.65
N VAL A 554 3.40 -17.73 -7.41
CA VAL A 554 4.11 -16.74 -8.21
C VAL A 554 5.14 -16.09 -7.31
N TRP A 555 6.34 -16.66 -7.29
CA TRP A 555 7.49 -16.10 -6.57
C TRP A 555 8.36 -15.33 -7.54
N LEU A 556 8.62 -14.06 -7.26
CA LEU A 556 9.32 -13.14 -8.15
C LEU A 556 10.34 -12.30 -7.39
N PRO A 557 11.42 -11.84 -8.04
CA PRO A 557 12.37 -10.93 -7.42
C PRO A 557 11.72 -9.55 -7.21
N LEU A 558 11.83 -9.05 -5.98
CA LEU A 558 11.45 -7.71 -5.58
C LEU A 558 12.72 -6.94 -5.22
N ILE A 559 12.88 -5.74 -5.77
CA ILE A 559 14.04 -4.88 -5.52
C ILE A 559 13.58 -3.50 -5.06
N VAL A 560 14.28 -2.97 -4.07
CA VAL A 560 14.15 -1.58 -3.60
C VAL A 560 15.34 -0.77 -4.15
N GLY A 561 15.08 0.16 -5.07
CA GLY A 561 16.12 1.00 -5.66
C GLY A 561 15.74 1.65 -6.99
N GLY A 562 16.52 2.66 -7.40
CA GLY A 562 16.31 3.44 -8.63
C GLY A 562 15.44 4.69 -8.43
N PRO A 563 15.51 5.69 -9.34
CA PRO A 563 14.62 6.86 -9.29
C PRO A 563 13.18 6.45 -9.63
N PRO A 564 12.16 7.12 -9.06
CA PRO A 564 10.75 6.89 -9.40
C PRO A 564 10.50 7.29 -10.86
N ASP A 565 9.89 6.41 -11.67
CA ASP A 565 9.59 6.68 -13.09
C ASP A 565 8.49 7.74 -13.28
N ARG A 566 7.73 8.03 -12.22
CA ARG A 566 6.66 9.03 -12.24
C ARG A 566 6.76 9.91 -10.99
N PRO A 567 6.80 11.24 -11.14
CA PRO A 567 6.45 12.11 -10.04
C PRO A 567 5.01 11.79 -9.62
N LEU A 568 4.75 11.71 -8.32
CA LEU A 568 3.38 11.80 -7.81
C LEU A 568 2.78 13.12 -8.33
N GLU A 569 1.53 13.09 -8.79
CA GLU A 569 0.85 14.29 -9.34
C GLU A 569 0.60 15.41 -8.30
N TYR A 570 1.10 15.26 -7.07
CA TYR A 570 1.04 16.29 -6.03
C TYR A 570 2.42 16.56 -5.43
N ASN A 571 2.96 17.75 -5.76
CA ASN A 571 4.17 18.32 -5.17
C ASN A 571 3.90 18.91 -3.78
N PHE A 572 4.75 18.62 -2.78
CA PHE A 572 5.76 19.54 -2.19
C PHE A 572 6.33 18.94 -0.88
N GLY A 573 7.62 18.56 -0.87
CA GLY A 573 8.47 18.50 0.34
C GLY A 573 8.76 17.14 1.02
N PHE A 574 9.59 16.29 0.39
CA PHE A 574 10.32 15.09 0.92
C PHE A 574 9.52 13.90 1.51
N PRO A 575 10.04 12.64 1.41
CA PRO A 575 11.10 12.11 0.54
C PRO A 575 10.52 11.27 -0.63
N PRO A 576 11.13 11.27 -1.83
CA PRO A 576 10.78 10.30 -2.86
C PRO A 576 11.25 8.92 -2.36
N TRP A 577 10.31 8.12 -1.85
CA TRP A 577 10.58 6.76 -1.39
C TRP A 577 11.39 6.00 -2.44
N PRO A 578 12.44 5.25 -2.05
CA PRO A 578 13.13 4.35 -2.98
C PRO A 578 12.11 3.46 -3.67
N ARG A 579 12.18 3.40 -5.00
CA ARG A 579 11.23 2.65 -5.81
C ARG A 579 11.20 1.18 -5.41
N VAL A 580 10.00 0.61 -5.29
CA VAL A 580 9.77 -0.82 -5.15
C VAL A 580 9.39 -1.41 -6.51
N SER A 581 10.11 -2.42 -6.97
CA SER A 581 9.86 -3.07 -8.26
C SER A 581 9.77 -4.58 -8.10
N ILE A 582 8.68 -5.18 -8.57
CA ILE A 582 8.48 -6.65 -8.67
C ILE A 582 8.62 -7.02 -10.14
N TYR A 583 9.69 -7.74 -10.48
CA TYR A 583 10.01 -8.02 -11.88
C TYR A 583 9.38 -9.34 -12.33
N TRP A 584 8.64 -9.28 -13.45
CA TRP A 584 8.13 -10.47 -14.09
C TRP A 584 9.25 -11.27 -14.79
N HIS A 585 9.28 -12.57 -14.50
CA HIS A 585 10.08 -13.56 -15.21
C HIS A 585 9.29 -14.84 -15.37
N LYS A 586 9.23 -15.43 -16.58
CA LYS A 586 8.66 -16.79 -16.76
C LYS A 586 9.54 -17.85 -16.12
N LYS A 587 10.84 -17.56 -16.00
CA LYS A 587 11.87 -18.40 -15.40
C LYS A 587 12.95 -17.51 -14.79
N TRP A 588 13.29 -17.72 -13.51
CA TRP A 588 14.40 -17.02 -12.85
C TRP A 588 15.04 -17.89 -11.77
N ARG A 589 16.16 -17.46 -11.20
CA ARG A 589 16.88 -18.19 -10.15
C ARG A 589 17.37 -17.25 -9.05
N LEU A 590 17.59 -17.80 -7.86
CA LEU A 590 18.31 -17.07 -6.82
C LEU A 590 19.80 -16.93 -7.17
N PRO A 591 20.42 -15.76 -6.97
CA PRO A 591 21.86 -15.57 -7.17
C PRO A 591 22.66 -16.33 -6.13
N SER A 592 23.84 -16.84 -6.47
CA SER A 592 24.68 -17.61 -5.53
C SER A 592 25.00 -16.89 -4.21
N SER A 593 24.98 -15.56 -4.18
CA SER A 593 25.26 -14.72 -3.02
C SER A 593 24.02 -14.35 -2.18
N TRP A 594 22.88 -15.03 -2.35
CA TRP A 594 21.62 -14.62 -1.71
C TRP A 594 21.57 -14.84 -0.18
N LYS A 595 22.33 -15.81 0.31
CA LYS A 595 22.37 -16.20 1.73
C LYS A 595 23.22 -15.28 2.59
#